data_AF-A0AAP0EGY9-F1
#
_entry.id   AF-A0AAP0EGY9-F1
#
_cell.length_a   1.000
_cell.length_b   1.000
_cell.length_c   1.000
_cell.angle_alpha   90.00
_cell.angle_beta   90.00
_cell.angle_gamma   90.00
#
_symmetry.space_group_name_H-M   'P 1'
#
loop_
_entity.id
_entity.type
_entity.pdbx_description
1 polymer ?
#
loop_
_entity_poly.entity_id
_entity_poly.type
_entity_poly.pdbx_seq_one_letter_code
_entity_poly.pdbx_strand_id
1 'polypeptide(L)'
;MGSRAAAEASMQQRQSWRGVIAEMGSYLAMILDSISRRTCGRDINENELSSLQSIFIKLLAHHNNLDDLFVLKHFVEILDVLHGNARDVVNMHILRKATRNACICDPATIQFLFEISLALHDGIDISNMRDDHQQAVRLITHFVEKVDYGAALERHLTFLLECRGAFGRINDLKEALVHSSNYLAVKAIKDANRFSGFVKSCIAFSEVTIPSVSANMMQMNLYIETAEVALLAGLVSHADGLVDAAVSCLRDLVQADGSQVTIDIDGIALLMQRLFSLLVVLPGNPERGAVYIPKSIISFYDDKPWITPRMRTRFLCSIVSLSATLSQEKLPYHVNNEEAARGNIALEACNCILSSFKASEETLLLCSKLIEIAKSCSNPSDKYLRSTINVFDKYSSAH
;
A
#
# COMPACT_ATOMS: atom_id res chain seq x y z
N MET A 1 47.44 27.90 35.79
CA MET A 1 47.67 26.52 36.26
C MET A 1 46.38 25.73 36.52
N GLY A 2 45.28 26.34 37.01
CA GLY A 2 44.02 25.60 37.30
C GLY A 2 43.27 24.99 36.10
N SER A 3 43.32 25.61 34.91
CA SER A 3 42.62 25.09 33.72
C SER A 3 43.24 23.81 33.13
N ARG A 4 44.55 23.61 33.31
CA ARG A 4 45.28 22.44 32.77
C ARG A 4 45.08 21.19 33.64
N ALA A 5 45.07 21.38 34.97
CA ALA A 5 44.77 20.32 35.94
C ALA A 5 43.30 19.83 35.86
N ALA A 6 42.35 20.72 35.57
CA ALA A 6 40.95 20.34 35.37
C ALA A 6 40.74 19.54 34.07
N ALA A 7 41.48 19.88 33.00
CA ALA A 7 41.45 19.13 31.74
C ALA A 7 42.08 17.73 31.91
N GLU A 8 43.19 17.62 32.63
CA GLU A 8 43.85 16.34 32.94
C GLU A 8 42.97 15.44 33.81
N ALA A 9 42.31 15.97 34.85
CA ALA A 9 41.37 15.21 35.68
C ALA A 9 40.16 14.70 34.88
N SER A 10 39.61 15.52 33.98
CA SER A 10 38.52 15.11 33.08
C SER A 10 38.95 14.00 32.12
N MET A 11 40.18 14.08 31.59
CA MET A 11 40.75 13.12 30.66
C MET A 11 41.01 11.77 31.34
N GLN A 12 41.51 11.80 32.58
CA GLN A 12 41.79 10.62 33.39
C GLN A 12 40.51 9.92 33.84
N GLN A 13 39.46 10.67 34.18
CA GLN A 13 38.14 10.11 34.47
C GLN A 13 37.51 9.47 33.22
N ARG A 14 37.63 10.08 32.04
CA ARG A 14 37.19 9.48 30.77
C ARG A 14 37.95 8.18 30.44
N GLN A 15 39.24 8.11 30.73
CA GLN A 15 40.03 6.88 30.55
C GLN A 15 39.61 5.78 31.54
N SER A 16 39.34 6.13 32.80
CA SER A 16 38.82 5.19 33.80
C SER A 16 37.47 4.59 33.38
N TRP A 17 36.53 5.41 32.91
CA TRP A 17 35.23 4.92 32.42
C TRP A 17 35.37 4.05 31.17
N ARG A 18 36.29 4.37 30.25
CA ARG A 18 36.60 3.52 29.09
C ARG A 18 37.17 2.16 29.51
N GLY A 19 38.02 2.12 30.54
CA GLY A 19 38.55 0.87 31.11
C GLY A 19 37.45 -0.03 31.64
N VAL A 20 36.54 0.51 32.46
CA VAL A 20 35.40 -0.24 33.02
C VAL A 20 34.47 -0.78 31.91
N ILE A 21 34.16 0.04 30.89
CA ILE A 21 33.33 -0.39 29.76
C ILE A 21 33.99 -1.53 28.97
N ALA A 22 35.30 -1.45 28.73
CA ALA A 22 36.05 -2.49 28.04
C ALA A 22 36.08 -3.80 28.85
N GLU A 23 36.22 -3.71 30.17
CA GLU A 23 36.21 -4.85 31.08
C GLU A 23 34.83 -5.52 31.09
N MET A 24 33.75 -4.75 31.18
CA MET A 24 32.37 -5.25 31.08
C MET A 24 32.09 -5.94 29.74
N GLY A 25 32.60 -5.40 28.63
CA GLY A 25 32.51 -6.04 27.31
C GLY A 25 33.26 -7.38 27.24
N SER A 26 34.43 -7.48 27.89
CA SER A 26 35.19 -8.73 28.00
C SER A 26 34.44 -9.80 28.79
N TYR A 27 33.81 -9.43 29.91
CA TYR A 27 32.98 -10.34 30.69
C TYR A 27 31.79 -10.89 29.90
N LEU A 28 31.07 -10.03 29.18
CA LEU A 28 29.95 -10.46 28.33
C LEU A 28 30.42 -11.45 27.25
N ALA A 29 31.54 -11.17 26.59
CA ALA A 29 32.11 -12.07 25.58
C ALA A 29 32.48 -13.45 26.17
N MET A 30 33.09 -13.49 27.37
CA MET A 30 33.40 -14.75 28.06
C MET A 30 32.15 -15.56 28.43
N ILE A 31 31.07 -14.88 28.82
CA ILE A 31 29.79 -15.52 29.14
C ILE A 31 29.19 -16.14 27.87
N LEU A 32 29.14 -15.39 26.76
CA LEU A 32 28.60 -15.89 25.49
C LEU A 32 29.42 -17.06 24.93
N ASP A 33 30.76 -17.01 25.01
CA ASP A 33 31.64 -18.13 24.64
C ASP A 33 31.36 -19.38 25.50
N SER A 34 31.18 -19.19 26.81
CA SER A 34 30.86 -20.28 27.73
C SER A 34 29.49 -20.90 27.46
N ILE A 35 28.50 -20.08 27.05
CA ILE A 35 27.17 -20.55 26.65
C ILE A 35 27.26 -21.33 25.35
N SER A 36 27.84 -20.75 24.29
CA SER A 36 27.98 -21.39 22.97
C SER A 36 28.66 -22.78 23.09
N ARG A 37 29.73 -22.87 23.88
CA ARG A 37 30.44 -24.15 24.13
C ARG A 37 29.58 -25.19 24.83
N ARG A 38 28.67 -24.78 25.70
CA ARG A 38 27.76 -25.69 26.43
C ARG A 38 26.57 -26.12 25.57
N THR A 39 26.12 -25.27 24.66
CA THR A 39 25.00 -25.53 23.76
C THR A 39 25.41 -26.29 22.49
N CYS A 40 26.70 -26.28 22.14
CA CYS A 40 27.22 -27.01 20.98
C CYS A 40 27.03 -28.53 21.11
N GLY A 41 26.17 -29.12 20.28
CA GLY A 41 26.04 -30.58 20.10
C GLY A 41 25.33 -31.33 21.24
N ARG A 42 24.53 -30.63 22.06
CA ARG A 42 23.73 -31.25 23.15
C ARG A 42 22.26 -30.89 23.01
N ASP A 43 21.38 -31.84 23.33
CA ASP A 43 19.96 -31.59 23.49
C ASP A 43 19.74 -30.76 24.75
N ILE A 44 19.15 -29.58 24.58
CA ILE A 44 18.87 -28.63 25.67
C ILE A 44 17.48 -28.91 26.22
N ASN A 45 17.38 -28.97 27.55
CA ASN A 45 16.08 -29.17 28.18
C ASN A 45 15.26 -27.85 28.27
N GLU A 46 13.96 -27.97 28.56
CA GLU A 46 13.03 -26.82 28.62
C GLU A 46 13.43 -25.73 29.64
N ASN A 47 14.04 -26.12 30.77
CA ASN A 47 14.48 -25.17 31.80
C ASN A 47 15.70 -24.35 31.34
N GLU A 48 16.62 -25.00 30.64
CA GLU A 48 17.78 -24.37 30.02
C GLU A 48 17.36 -23.45 28.87
N LEU A 49 16.38 -23.85 28.04
CA LEU A 49 15.79 -22.98 27.01
C LEU A 49 15.12 -21.75 27.61
N SER A 50 14.35 -21.92 28.69
CA SER A 50 13.71 -20.80 29.41
C SER A 50 14.74 -19.83 30.00
N SER A 51 15.83 -20.37 30.54
CA SER A 51 16.94 -19.58 31.06
C SER A 51 17.65 -18.81 29.94
N LEU A 52 17.88 -19.47 28.81
CA LEU A 52 18.52 -18.88 27.64
C LEU A 52 17.67 -17.77 27.01
N GLN A 53 16.36 -18.00 26.89
CA GLN A 53 15.38 -16.99 26.50
C GLN A 53 15.46 -15.76 27.41
N SER A 54 15.50 -15.95 28.74
CA SER A 54 15.62 -14.84 29.69
C SER A 54 16.91 -14.04 29.50
N ILE A 55 18.03 -14.72 29.26
CA ILE A 55 19.32 -14.09 28.96
C ILE A 55 19.22 -13.25 27.68
N PHE A 56 18.67 -13.81 26.60
CA PHE A 56 18.49 -13.12 25.33
C PHE A 56 17.61 -11.87 25.45
N ILE A 57 16.48 -11.97 26.15
CA ILE A 57 15.58 -10.82 26.37
C ILE A 57 16.30 -9.71 27.14
N LYS A 58 17.11 -10.06 28.15
CA LYS A 58 17.91 -9.07 28.89
C LYS A 58 18.98 -8.43 28.02
N LEU A 59 19.68 -9.21 27.19
CA LEU A 59 20.64 -8.67 26.23
C LEU A 59 19.97 -7.69 25.27
N LEU A 60 18.81 -8.04 24.72
CA LEU A 60 18.00 -7.16 23.87
C LEU A 60 17.53 -5.91 24.60
N ALA A 61 17.22 -5.98 25.89
CA ALA A 61 16.79 -4.84 26.68
C ALA A 61 17.92 -3.84 26.97
N HIS A 62 19.16 -4.31 27.11
CA HIS A 62 20.31 -3.48 27.51
C HIS A 62 21.04 -2.78 26.36
N HIS A 63 20.96 -3.30 25.13
CA HIS A 63 21.54 -2.63 23.97
C HIS A 63 20.55 -1.60 23.43
N ASN A 64 20.99 -0.52 22.78
CA ASN A 64 20.06 0.46 22.21
C ASN A 64 19.64 0.03 20.80
N ASN A 65 20.60 -0.34 19.96
CA ASN A 65 20.38 -0.71 18.57
C ASN A 65 20.60 -2.21 18.35
N LEU A 66 20.10 -2.72 17.22
CA LEU A 66 20.39 -4.08 16.79
C LEU A 66 21.84 -4.24 16.31
N ASP A 67 22.43 -3.18 15.75
CA ASP A 67 23.82 -3.21 15.25
C ASP A 67 24.82 -3.60 16.36
N ASP A 68 24.59 -3.13 17.58
CA ASP A 68 25.43 -3.45 18.74
C ASP A 68 25.38 -4.96 19.09
N LEU A 69 24.26 -5.63 18.77
CA LEU A 69 24.06 -7.05 19.04
C LEU A 69 24.73 -7.93 17.99
N PHE A 70 24.78 -7.49 16.73
CA PHE A 70 25.47 -8.23 15.67
C PHE A 70 26.98 -8.28 15.87
N VAL A 71 27.55 -7.35 16.64
CA VAL A 71 28.97 -7.36 17.03
C VAL A 71 29.26 -8.42 18.10
N LEU A 72 28.25 -8.86 18.85
CA LEU A 72 28.44 -9.86 19.90
C LEU A 72 28.76 -11.23 19.29
N LYS A 73 29.91 -11.79 19.69
CA LYS A 73 30.32 -13.14 19.30
C LYS A 73 29.26 -14.16 19.70
N HIS A 74 29.03 -15.13 18.82
CA HIS A 74 28.08 -16.24 19.01
C HIS A 74 26.61 -15.81 19.16
N PHE A 75 26.24 -14.54 18.94
CA PHE A 75 24.85 -14.11 19.08
C PHE A 75 23.89 -14.93 18.20
N VAL A 76 24.20 -15.04 16.90
CA VAL A 76 23.40 -15.83 15.94
C VAL A 76 23.46 -17.31 16.27
N GLU A 77 24.65 -17.85 16.58
CA GLU A 77 24.83 -19.26 16.95
C GLU A 77 23.97 -19.67 18.15
N ILE A 78 23.91 -18.82 19.19
CA ILE A 78 23.12 -19.10 20.38
C ILE A 78 21.63 -18.85 20.12
N LEU A 79 21.27 -17.88 19.26
CA LEU A 79 19.89 -17.72 18.81
C LEU A 79 19.40 -18.97 18.07
N ASP A 80 20.26 -19.59 17.26
CA ASP A 80 19.92 -20.78 16.47
C ASP A 80 19.65 -22.02 17.30
N VAL A 81 20.17 -22.06 18.52
CA VAL A 81 19.89 -23.11 19.51
C VAL A 81 18.47 -23.03 20.06
N LEU A 82 17.87 -21.83 20.12
CA LEU A 82 16.50 -21.65 20.60
C LEU A 82 15.51 -22.23 19.58
N HIS A 83 14.48 -22.93 20.07
CA HIS A 83 13.39 -23.47 19.26
C HIS A 83 12.04 -23.34 19.97
N GLY A 84 10.96 -23.61 19.23
CA GLY A 84 9.58 -23.51 19.71
C GLY A 84 9.25 -22.12 20.30
N ASN A 85 8.42 -22.10 21.34
CA ASN A 85 7.95 -20.87 21.97
C ASN A 85 9.09 -19.97 22.49
N ALA A 86 10.21 -20.55 22.95
CA ALA A 86 11.34 -19.77 23.42
C ALA A 86 11.99 -18.95 22.30
N ARG A 87 12.09 -19.54 21.09
CA ARG A 87 12.57 -18.84 19.90
C ARG A 87 11.58 -17.74 19.48
N ASP A 88 10.30 -18.05 19.46
CA ASP A 88 9.27 -17.11 19.02
C ASP A 88 9.23 -15.85 19.90
N VAL A 89 9.32 -16.02 21.21
CA VAL A 89 9.38 -14.90 22.16
C VAL A 89 10.61 -14.03 21.91
N VAL A 90 11.79 -14.62 21.69
CA VAL A 90 13.02 -13.86 21.40
C VAL A 90 12.92 -13.15 20.06
N ASN A 91 12.46 -13.84 19.01
CA ASN A 91 12.26 -13.28 17.68
C ASN A 91 11.29 -12.08 17.69
N MET A 92 10.16 -12.20 18.39
CA MET A 92 9.25 -11.07 18.59
C MET A 92 9.92 -9.88 19.30
N HIS A 93 10.78 -10.13 20.29
CA HIS A 93 11.52 -9.05 20.96
C HIS A 93 12.54 -8.39 20.02
N ILE A 94 13.20 -9.15 19.15
CA ILE A 94 14.10 -8.63 18.13
C ILE A 94 13.33 -7.72 17.16
N LEU A 95 12.19 -8.18 16.61
CA LEU A 95 11.36 -7.37 15.71
C LEU A 95 10.82 -6.11 16.40
N ARG A 96 10.35 -6.21 17.65
CA ARG A 96 9.92 -5.04 18.45
C ARG A 96 11.06 -4.03 18.62
N LYS A 97 12.29 -4.51 18.78
CA LYS A 97 13.45 -3.64 18.94
C LYS A 97 13.82 -2.97 17.61
N ALA A 98 13.86 -3.73 16.52
CA ALA A 98 14.12 -3.22 15.18
C ALA A 98 13.17 -2.09 14.80
N THR A 99 11.88 -2.31 15.03
CA THR A 99 10.79 -1.46 14.55
C THR A 99 10.53 -0.21 15.42
N ARG A 100 11.21 -0.09 16.56
CA ARG A 100 11.26 1.17 17.34
C ARG A 100 12.04 2.26 16.62
N ASN A 101 12.97 1.89 15.76
CA ASN A 101 13.75 2.85 15.00
C ASN A 101 12.87 3.55 13.94
N ALA A 102 13.33 4.72 13.48
CA ALA A 102 12.61 5.48 12.47
C ALA A 102 12.50 4.71 11.14
N CYS A 103 13.62 4.11 10.72
CA CYS A 103 13.76 3.32 9.50
C CYS A 103 14.79 2.20 9.68
N ILE A 104 14.73 1.17 8.84
CA ILE A 104 15.67 0.06 8.76
C ILE A 104 16.28 0.06 7.35
N CYS A 105 17.53 0.49 7.24
CA CYS A 105 18.17 0.72 5.94
C CYS A 105 19.35 -0.21 5.65
N ASP A 106 19.95 -0.81 6.67
CA ASP A 106 21.11 -1.68 6.51
C ASP A 106 20.70 -3.03 5.90
N PRO A 107 21.26 -3.45 4.74
CA PRO A 107 20.86 -4.68 4.07
C PRO A 107 21.09 -5.96 4.89
N ALA A 108 22.14 -6.02 5.72
CA ALA A 108 22.39 -7.20 6.54
C ALA A 108 21.35 -7.31 7.67
N THR A 109 21.00 -6.17 8.29
CA THR A 109 19.91 -6.09 9.26
C THR A 109 18.57 -6.46 8.62
N ILE A 110 18.26 -5.97 7.41
CA ILE A 110 17.02 -6.32 6.70
C ILE A 110 16.94 -7.82 6.45
N GLN A 111 18.02 -8.42 5.92
CA GLN A 111 18.07 -9.85 5.64
C GLN A 111 17.88 -10.69 6.92
N PHE A 112 18.57 -10.34 7.99
CA PHE A 112 18.42 -11.03 9.28
C PHE A 112 17.00 -10.94 9.84
N LEU A 113 16.37 -9.76 9.76
CA LEU A 113 15.00 -9.58 10.23
C LEU A 113 13.98 -10.29 9.33
N PHE A 114 14.28 -10.43 8.04
CA PHE A 114 13.48 -11.23 7.11
C PHE A 114 13.52 -12.71 7.51
N GLU A 115 14.70 -13.27 7.79
CA GLU A 115 14.87 -14.66 8.26
C GLU A 115 14.15 -14.91 9.59
N ILE A 116 14.24 -13.96 10.54
CA ILE A 116 13.49 -14.01 11.79
C ILE A 116 11.97 -14.00 11.54
N SER A 117 11.51 -13.14 10.65
CA SER A 117 10.09 -13.02 10.30
C SER A 117 9.58 -14.28 9.61
N LEU A 118 10.39 -14.89 8.76
CA LEU A 118 10.09 -16.16 8.10
C LEU A 118 9.96 -17.30 9.11
N ALA A 119 10.93 -17.44 10.03
CA ALA A 119 10.88 -18.44 11.09
C ALA A 119 9.64 -18.28 11.99
N LEU A 120 9.27 -17.03 12.32
CA LEU A 120 8.05 -16.74 13.07
C LEU A 120 6.79 -17.10 12.29
N HIS A 121 6.73 -16.77 11.00
CA HIS A 121 5.58 -17.04 10.14
C HIS A 121 5.36 -18.53 9.91
N ASP A 122 6.44 -19.31 9.67
CA ASP A 122 6.37 -20.75 9.46
C ASP A 122 5.91 -21.51 10.71
N GLY A 123 6.15 -20.94 11.91
CA GLY A 123 5.65 -21.45 13.18
C GLY A 123 4.17 -21.15 13.48
N ILE A 124 3.49 -20.32 12.67
CA ILE A 124 2.07 -20.01 12.86
C ILE A 124 1.24 -21.19 12.33
N ASP A 125 0.84 -22.08 13.25
CA ASP A 125 -0.04 -23.20 12.93
C ASP A 125 -1.49 -22.73 12.71
N ILE A 126 -2.10 -23.18 11.60
CA ILE A 126 -3.38 -22.68 11.04
C ILE A 126 -4.59 -22.94 11.97
N SER A 127 -4.42 -23.76 13.01
CA SER A 127 -5.49 -24.20 13.90
C SER A 127 -5.60 -23.45 15.23
N ASN A 128 -4.62 -22.63 15.61
CA ASN A 128 -4.57 -22.00 16.94
C ASN A 128 -4.63 -20.47 16.85
N MET A 129 -5.83 -19.90 17.02
CA MET A 129 -6.03 -18.46 17.20
C MET A 129 -5.61 -18.05 18.63
N ARG A 130 -4.30 -17.91 18.86
CA ARG A 130 -3.73 -17.31 20.08
C ARG A 130 -3.34 -15.85 19.81
N ASP A 131 -3.51 -14.98 20.81
CA ASP A 131 -3.15 -13.55 20.74
C ASP A 131 -1.70 -13.32 20.28
N ASP A 132 -0.79 -14.23 20.62
CA ASP A 132 0.63 -14.19 20.25
C ASP A 132 0.85 -14.24 18.73
N HIS A 133 0.03 -14.98 17.97
CA HIS A 133 0.14 -15.03 16.51
C HIS A 133 -0.27 -13.72 15.85
N GLN A 134 -1.33 -13.07 16.36
CA GLN A 134 -1.74 -11.75 15.86
C GLN A 134 -0.67 -10.69 16.18
N GLN A 135 0.05 -10.86 17.28
CA GLN A 135 1.18 -9.99 17.58
C GLN A 135 2.37 -10.22 16.64
N ALA A 136 2.72 -11.48 16.35
CA ALA A 136 3.77 -11.80 15.38
C ALA A 136 3.45 -11.21 14.00
N VAL A 137 2.22 -11.39 13.50
CA VAL A 137 1.74 -10.79 12.26
C VAL A 137 1.92 -9.27 12.25
N ARG A 138 1.48 -8.57 13.31
CA ARG A 138 1.64 -7.11 13.42
C ARG A 138 3.10 -6.68 13.39
N LEU A 139 3.99 -7.43 14.04
CA LEU A 139 5.43 -7.13 14.05
C LEU A 139 6.09 -7.36 12.70
N ILE A 140 5.68 -8.41 11.97
CA ILE A 140 6.16 -8.68 10.61
C ILE A 140 5.71 -7.56 9.68
N THR A 141 4.42 -7.17 9.71
CA THR A 141 3.91 -6.05 8.91
C THR A 141 4.67 -4.76 9.20
N HIS A 142 4.81 -4.41 10.48
CA HIS A 142 5.52 -3.19 10.90
C HIS A 142 7.02 -3.21 10.56
N PHE A 143 7.66 -4.39 10.55
CA PHE A 143 9.03 -4.54 10.03
C PHE A 143 9.10 -4.16 8.56
N VAL A 144 8.23 -4.73 7.72
CA VAL A 144 8.21 -4.45 6.28
C VAL A 144 7.95 -2.96 6.00
N GLU A 145 7.02 -2.34 6.72
CA GLU A 145 6.73 -0.91 6.61
C GLU A 145 7.91 0.00 7.00
N LYS A 146 8.81 -0.50 7.85
CA LYS A 146 9.98 0.25 8.35
C LYS A 146 11.21 0.13 7.44
N VAL A 147 11.21 -0.79 6.49
CA VAL A 147 12.35 -0.98 5.58
C VAL A 147 12.43 0.18 4.59
N ASP A 148 13.62 0.77 4.46
CA ASP A 148 13.88 1.82 3.47
C ASP A 148 15.27 1.63 2.83
N TYR A 149 15.28 1.18 1.57
CA TYR A 149 16.48 1.09 0.75
C TYR A 149 16.95 2.45 0.19
N GLY A 150 16.34 3.56 0.59
CA GLY A 150 16.73 4.92 0.22
C GLY A 150 16.58 5.15 -1.29
N ALA A 151 17.72 5.41 -1.96
CA ALA A 151 17.77 5.63 -3.40
C ALA A 151 17.76 4.32 -4.22
N ALA A 152 17.93 3.15 -3.60
CA ALA A 152 17.94 1.86 -4.31
C ALA A 152 16.51 1.30 -4.50
N LEU A 153 15.67 2.03 -5.25
CA LEU A 153 14.24 1.72 -5.43
C LEU A 153 13.98 0.31 -6.00
N GLU A 154 14.79 -0.16 -6.94
CA GLU A 154 14.67 -1.52 -7.50
C GLU A 154 14.91 -2.60 -6.45
N ARG A 155 15.89 -2.41 -5.56
CA ARG A 155 16.13 -3.35 -4.44
C ARG A 155 14.96 -3.35 -3.47
N HIS A 156 14.36 -2.18 -3.21
CA HIS A 156 13.15 -2.11 -2.40
C HIS A 156 12.01 -2.92 -3.05
N LEU A 157 11.76 -2.74 -4.35
CA LEU A 157 10.71 -3.50 -5.04
C LEU A 157 11.00 -5.02 -5.03
N THR A 158 12.26 -5.44 -5.19
CA THR A 158 12.66 -6.85 -5.04
C THR A 158 12.35 -7.38 -3.64
N PHE A 159 12.64 -6.60 -2.59
CA PHE A 159 12.27 -6.96 -1.22
C PHE A 159 10.75 -7.11 -1.06
N LEU A 160 9.93 -6.22 -1.64
CA LEU A 160 8.46 -6.36 -1.60
C LEU A 160 7.97 -7.64 -2.31
N LEU A 161 8.62 -8.03 -3.42
CA LEU A 161 8.35 -9.28 -4.13
C LEU A 161 8.65 -10.50 -3.25
N GLU A 162 9.78 -10.49 -2.56
CA GLU A 162 10.17 -11.55 -1.61
C GLU A 162 9.17 -11.63 -0.44
N CYS A 163 8.80 -10.49 0.15
CA CYS A 163 7.79 -10.44 1.21
C CYS A 163 6.43 -10.97 0.75
N ARG A 164 5.98 -10.62 -0.46
CA ARG A 164 4.74 -11.14 -1.04
C ARG A 164 4.78 -12.67 -1.17
N GLY A 165 5.92 -13.21 -1.60
CA GLY A 165 6.12 -14.66 -1.73
C GLY A 165 6.15 -15.40 -0.39
N ALA A 166 6.89 -14.86 0.57
CA ALA A 166 7.08 -15.49 1.89
C ALA A 166 5.83 -15.39 2.78
N PHE A 167 5.14 -14.26 2.76
CA PHE A 167 4.11 -13.92 3.75
C PHE A 167 2.71 -13.77 3.14
N GLY A 168 2.45 -14.43 2.01
CA GLY A 168 1.20 -14.28 1.24
C GLY A 168 -0.10 -14.64 1.97
N ARG A 169 -0.03 -15.23 3.18
CA ARG A 169 -1.19 -15.52 4.03
C ARG A 169 -1.62 -14.34 4.91
N ILE A 170 -0.74 -13.36 5.12
CA ILE A 170 -1.00 -12.21 5.98
C ILE A 170 -1.72 -11.12 5.18
N ASN A 171 -3.00 -10.86 5.48
CA ASN A 171 -3.79 -9.88 4.72
C ASN A 171 -3.35 -8.44 4.97
N ASP A 172 -3.13 -8.04 6.23
CA ASP A 172 -2.68 -6.69 6.59
C ASP A 172 -1.34 -6.35 5.92
N LEU A 173 -0.47 -7.34 5.74
CA LEU A 173 0.79 -7.15 5.05
C LEU A 173 0.58 -6.89 3.55
N LYS A 174 -0.38 -7.53 2.88
CA LYS A 174 -0.65 -7.27 1.46
C LYS A 174 -1.02 -5.81 1.22
N GLU A 175 -1.78 -5.21 2.13
CA GLU A 175 -2.09 -3.77 2.10
C GLU A 175 -0.80 -2.94 2.21
N ALA A 176 0.02 -3.21 3.23
CA ALA A 176 1.30 -2.53 3.42
C ALA A 176 2.24 -2.66 2.20
N LEU A 177 2.26 -3.82 1.55
CA LEU A 177 3.05 -4.07 0.34
C LEU A 177 2.56 -3.21 -0.85
N VAL A 178 1.25 -3.11 -1.06
CA VAL A 178 0.66 -2.29 -2.13
C VAL A 178 0.93 -0.81 -1.88
N HIS A 179 0.71 -0.32 -0.65
CA HIS A 179 1.03 1.07 -0.29
C HIS A 179 2.51 1.38 -0.48
N SER A 180 3.40 0.47 -0.07
CA SER A 180 4.85 0.63 -0.26
C SER A 180 5.22 0.68 -1.74
N SER A 181 4.65 -0.20 -2.58
CA SER A 181 4.87 -0.18 -4.03
C SER A 181 4.37 1.12 -4.67
N ASN A 182 3.18 1.59 -4.29
CA ASN A 182 2.61 2.85 -4.76
C ASN A 182 3.47 4.04 -4.34
N TYR A 183 4.00 4.04 -3.11
CA TYR A 183 4.95 5.04 -2.63
C TYR A 183 6.25 5.03 -3.46
N LEU A 184 6.82 3.86 -3.77
CA LEU A 184 8.01 3.74 -4.61
C LEU A 184 7.77 4.31 -6.02
N ALA A 185 6.60 4.05 -6.60
CA ALA A 185 6.19 4.63 -7.88
C ALA A 185 6.13 6.15 -7.81
N VAL A 186 5.46 6.72 -6.81
CA VAL A 186 5.36 8.19 -6.62
C VAL A 186 6.74 8.81 -6.40
N LYS A 187 7.61 8.17 -5.61
CA LYS A 187 8.99 8.62 -5.39
C LYS A 187 9.78 8.65 -6.70
N ALA A 188 9.66 7.60 -7.52
CA ALA A 188 10.31 7.53 -8.84
C ALA A 188 9.80 8.60 -9.81
N ILE A 189 8.48 8.90 -9.81
CA ILE A 189 7.90 9.96 -10.64
C ILE A 189 8.48 11.33 -10.28
N LYS A 190 8.63 11.63 -8.97
CA LYS A 190 9.15 12.92 -8.48
C LYS A 190 10.62 13.14 -8.80
N ASP A 191 11.42 12.08 -8.79
CA ASP A 191 12.86 12.17 -8.99
C ASP A 191 13.26 12.39 -10.47
N ALA A 192 12.30 12.53 -11.40
CA ALA A 192 12.40 12.88 -12.84
C ALA A 192 13.39 12.07 -13.71
N ASN A 193 14.23 11.23 -13.12
CA ASN A 193 15.41 10.61 -13.71
C ASN A 193 15.30 9.08 -13.77
N ARG A 194 14.12 8.49 -13.47
CA ARG A 194 13.94 7.04 -13.36
C ARG A 194 12.68 6.51 -14.04
N PHE A 195 12.95 5.87 -15.18
CA PHE A 195 12.26 4.81 -15.92
C PHE A 195 10.74 4.68 -15.78
N SER A 196 10.04 4.97 -16.88
CA SER A 196 8.69 4.46 -17.14
C SER A 196 8.58 2.93 -16.92
N GLY A 197 9.68 2.19 -17.12
CA GLY A 197 9.77 0.75 -16.83
C GLY A 197 9.62 0.42 -15.34
N PHE A 198 10.33 1.12 -14.45
CA PHE A 198 10.25 0.85 -13.01
C PHE A 198 8.86 1.17 -12.45
N VAL A 199 8.29 2.32 -12.85
CA VAL A 199 6.94 2.68 -12.42
C VAL A 199 5.92 1.64 -12.89
N LYS A 200 6.03 1.16 -14.13
CA LYS A 200 5.21 0.04 -14.62
C LYS A 200 5.38 -1.22 -13.78
N SER A 201 6.60 -1.55 -13.35
CA SER A 201 6.85 -2.69 -12.45
C SER A 201 6.18 -2.53 -11.10
N CYS A 202 6.20 -1.34 -10.49
CA CYS A 202 5.47 -1.05 -9.25
C CYS A 202 3.96 -1.20 -9.42
N ILE A 203 3.40 -0.64 -10.49
CA ILE A 203 1.96 -0.76 -10.78
C ILE A 203 1.57 -2.22 -11.04
N ALA A 204 2.35 -2.94 -11.85
CA ALA A 204 2.11 -4.37 -12.11
C ALA A 204 2.20 -5.22 -10.83
N PHE A 205 3.14 -4.91 -9.94
CA PHE A 205 3.22 -5.55 -8.62
C PHE A 205 1.94 -5.33 -7.82
N SER A 206 1.42 -4.10 -7.77
CA SER A 206 0.16 -3.78 -7.09
C SER A 206 -1.02 -4.51 -7.76
N GLU A 207 -1.13 -4.48 -9.09
CA GLU A 207 -2.18 -5.16 -9.87
C GLU A 207 -2.27 -6.66 -9.60
N VAL A 208 -1.14 -7.35 -9.42
CA VAL A 208 -1.14 -8.79 -9.10
C VAL A 208 -1.28 -9.10 -7.61
N THR A 209 -1.18 -8.11 -6.74
CA THR A 209 -1.25 -8.28 -5.28
C THR A 209 -2.64 -7.98 -4.75
N ILE A 210 -3.28 -6.91 -5.23
CA ILE A 210 -4.63 -6.48 -4.79
C ILE A 210 -5.69 -7.59 -4.91
N PRO A 211 -5.77 -8.40 -5.99
CA PRO A 211 -6.74 -9.49 -6.09
C PRO A 211 -6.67 -10.51 -4.93
N SER A 212 -5.52 -10.63 -4.28
CA SER A 212 -5.31 -11.56 -3.16
C SER A 212 -5.68 -10.99 -1.78
N VAL A 213 -6.07 -9.72 -1.70
CA VAL A 213 -6.56 -9.06 -0.47
C VAL A 213 -7.99 -9.52 -0.21
N SER A 214 -8.26 -10.08 0.96
CA SER A 214 -9.57 -10.67 1.28
C SER A 214 -10.66 -9.64 1.65
N ALA A 215 -10.26 -8.48 2.17
CA ALA A 215 -11.20 -7.44 2.59
C ALA A 215 -11.65 -6.62 1.38
N ASN A 216 -12.86 -6.87 0.88
CA ASN A 216 -13.38 -6.24 -0.35
C ASN A 216 -13.35 -4.70 -0.34
N MET A 217 -13.68 -4.06 0.79
CA MET A 217 -13.61 -2.59 0.93
C MET A 217 -12.18 -2.08 0.79
N MET A 218 -11.21 -2.77 1.43
CA MET A 218 -9.79 -2.44 1.31
C MET A 218 -9.31 -2.68 -0.12
N GLN A 219 -9.71 -3.79 -0.73
CA GLN A 219 -9.37 -4.14 -2.10
C GLN A 219 -9.83 -3.05 -3.09
N MET A 220 -11.07 -2.57 -2.97
CA MET A 220 -11.58 -1.47 -3.78
C MET A 220 -10.78 -0.17 -3.57
N ASN A 221 -10.45 0.16 -2.32
CA ASN A 221 -9.65 1.34 -1.99
C ASN A 221 -8.25 1.28 -2.64
N LEU A 222 -7.58 0.14 -2.52
CA LEU A 222 -6.25 -0.09 -3.10
C LEU A 222 -6.25 -0.01 -4.62
N TYR A 223 -7.31 -0.50 -5.30
CA TYR A 223 -7.45 -0.31 -6.74
C TYR A 223 -7.54 1.16 -7.13
N ILE A 224 -8.36 1.96 -6.42
CA ILE A 224 -8.52 3.39 -6.69
C ILE A 224 -7.18 4.13 -6.46
N GLU A 225 -6.52 3.89 -5.33
CA GLU A 225 -5.23 4.52 -5.01
C GLU A 225 -4.14 4.16 -6.02
N THR A 226 -4.09 2.89 -6.45
CA THR A 226 -3.13 2.45 -7.45
C THR A 226 -3.45 3.07 -8.83
N ALA A 227 -4.73 3.24 -9.16
CA ALA A 227 -5.16 3.90 -10.40
C ALA A 227 -4.79 5.38 -10.41
N GLU A 228 -4.92 6.08 -9.27
CA GLU A 228 -4.44 7.46 -9.10
C GLU A 228 -2.93 7.55 -9.39
N VAL A 229 -2.12 6.64 -8.84
CA VAL A 229 -0.66 6.62 -9.07
C VAL A 229 -0.32 6.27 -10.52
N ALA A 230 -1.03 5.31 -11.13
CA ALA A 230 -0.86 4.97 -12.54
C ALA A 230 -1.16 6.16 -13.45
N LEU A 231 -2.22 6.92 -13.14
CA LEU A 231 -2.58 8.11 -13.89
C LEU A 231 -1.53 9.21 -13.75
N LEU A 232 -1.02 9.45 -12.54
CA LEU A 232 0.09 10.39 -12.29
C LEU A 232 1.34 10.07 -13.12
N ALA A 233 1.56 8.79 -13.44
CA ALA A 233 2.65 8.32 -14.29
C ALA A 233 2.32 8.32 -15.80
N GLY A 234 1.12 8.77 -16.21
CA GLY A 234 0.65 8.72 -17.59
C GLY A 234 0.33 7.30 -18.09
N LEU A 235 0.18 6.32 -17.19
CA LEU A 235 -0.14 4.92 -17.50
C LEU A 235 -1.66 4.71 -17.58
N VAL A 236 -2.29 5.42 -18.52
CA VAL A 236 -3.75 5.46 -18.68
C VAL A 236 -4.39 4.07 -18.80
N SER A 237 -3.78 3.15 -19.56
CA SER A 237 -4.33 1.80 -19.73
C SER A 237 -4.36 0.98 -18.45
N HIS A 238 -3.37 1.17 -17.58
CA HIS A 238 -3.34 0.54 -16.26
C HIS A 238 -4.39 1.17 -15.33
N ALA A 239 -4.51 2.50 -15.34
CA ALA A 239 -5.52 3.21 -14.58
C ALA A 239 -6.95 2.76 -14.96
N ASP A 240 -7.24 2.62 -16.26
CA ASP A 240 -8.53 2.10 -16.76
C ASP A 240 -8.82 0.68 -16.26
N GLY A 241 -7.85 -0.24 -16.38
CA GLY A 241 -7.99 -1.61 -15.88
C GLY A 241 -8.18 -1.72 -14.36
N LEU A 242 -7.47 -0.89 -13.59
CA LEU A 242 -7.60 -0.81 -12.13
C LEU A 242 -8.97 -0.26 -11.72
N VAL A 243 -9.50 0.73 -12.44
CA VAL A 243 -10.85 1.26 -12.20
C VAL A 243 -11.92 0.23 -12.54
N ASP A 244 -11.78 -0.49 -13.65
CA ASP A 244 -12.66 -1.62 -14.01
C ASP A 244 -12.65 -2.69 -12.90
N ALA A 245 -11.48 -2.98 -12.32
CA ALA A 245 -11.35 -3.91 -11.19
C ALA A 245 -12.03 -3.36 -9.92
N ALA A 246 -11.87 -2.07 -9.61
CA ALA A 246 -12.55 -1.43 -8.47
C ALA A 246 -14.08 -1.49 -8.59
N VAL A 247 -14.62 -1.23 -9.78
CA VAL A 247 -16.06 -1.35 -10.08
C VAL A 247 -16.52 -2.80 -10.00
N SER A 248 -15.67 -3.76 -10.37
CA SER A 248 -15.97 -5.18 -10.22
C SER A 248 -16.02 -5.60 -8.75
N CYS A 249 -15.10 -5.12 -7.89
CA CYS A 249 -15.15 -5.35 -6.44
C CYS A 249 -16.45 -4.86 -5.80
N LEU A 250 -16.98 -3.72 -6.24
CA LEU A 250 -18.29 -3.23 -5.80
C LEU A 250 -19.41 -4.24 -6.08
N ARG A 251 -19.35 -4.93 -7.22
CA ARG A 251 -20.35 -5.93 -7.59
C ARG A 251 -20.29 -7.16 -6.68
N ASP A 252 -19.09 -7.51 -6.25
CA ASP A 252 -18.80 -8.72 -5.47
C ASP A 252 -18.94 -8.50 -3.95
N LEU A 253 -18.85 -7.25 -3.48
CA LEU A 253 -19.05 -6.81 -2.08
C LEU A 253 -20.36 -7.33 -1.43
N VAL A 254 -21.29 -7.84 -2.23
CA VAL A 254 -22.67 -8.17 -1.85
C VAL A 254 -22.95 -9.67 -1.94
N GLN A 255 -22.07 -10.47 -2.55
CA GLN A 255 -22.30 -11.92 -2.71
C GLN A 255 -21.83 -12.77 -1.52
N ALA A 256 -21.10 -12.17 -0.56
CA ALA A 256 -20.54 -12.88 0.58
C ALA A 256 -21.49 -12.86 1.79
N ASP A 257 -22.08 -14.04 2.02
CA ASP A 257 -22.71 -14.54 3.25
C ASP A 257 -24.05 -13.93 3.71
N GLY A 258 -25.04 -14.82 3.89
CA GLY A 258 -26.34 -14.54 4.52
C GLY A 258 -26.27 -14.19 6.01
N SER A 259 -25.12 -13.71 6.50
CA SER A 259 -24.99 -13.08 7.81
C SER A 259 -25.25 -11.58 7.66
N GLN A 260 -25.88 -10.98 8.67
CA GLN A 260 -26.13 -9.54 8.75
C GLN A 260 -24.81 -8.77 8.90
N VAL A 261 -24.00 -8.71 7.84
CA VAL A 261 -22.85 -7.79 7.79
C VAL A 261 -23.43 -6.39 7.73
N THR A 262 -23.16 -5.59 8.76
CA THR A 262 -23.44 -4.15 8.74
C THR A 262 -22.65 -3.54 7.60
N ILE A 263 -23.31 -3.31 6.47
CA ILE A 263 -22.71 -2.67 5.30
C ILE A 263 -22.29 -1.26 5.73
N ASP A 264 -21.00 -0.95 5.60
CA ASP A 264 -20.49 0.40 5.85
C ASP A 264 -20.90 1.34 4.71
N ILE A 265 -22.12 1.86 4.85
CA ILE A 265 -22.76 2.75 3.87
C ILE A 265 -21.92 4.01 3.65
N ASP A 266 -21.37 4.59 4.72
CA ASP A 266 -20.60 5.82 4.64
C ASP A 266 -19.23 5.57 4.00
N GLY A 267 -18.58 4.44 4.32
CA GLY A 267 -17.35 4.01 3.64
C GLY A 267 -17.53 3.76 2.14
N ILE A 268 -18.59 3.08 1.72
CA ILE A 268 -18.90 2.88 0.29
C ILE A 268 -19.16 4.21 -0.39
N ALA A 269 -19.91 5.11 0.25
CA ALA A 269 -20.17 6.45 -0.27
C ALA A 269 -18.88 7.24 -0.50
N LEU A 270 -17.93 7.16 0.44
CA LEU A 270 -16.63 7.82 0.33
C LEU A 270 -15.77 7.23 -0.80
N LEU A 271 -15.68 5.90 -0.91
CA LEU A 271 -14.94 5.24 -2.00
C LEU A 271 -15.52 5.59 -3.37
N MET A 272 -16.85 5.68 -3.46
CA MET A 272 -17.52 6.13 -4.67
C MET A 272 -17.20 7.57 -5.01
N GLN A 273 -17.19 8.46 -4.03
CA GLN A 273 -16.81 9.85 -4.26
C GLN A 273 -15.35 9.96 -4.73
N ARG A 274 -14.43 9.15 -4.18
CA ARG A 274 -13.04 9.07 -4.65
C ARG A 274 -12.97 8.58 -6.09
N LEU A 275 -13.72 7.53 -6.43
CA LEU A 275 -13.80 7.00 -7.78
C LEU A 275 -14.32 8.05 -8.77
N PHE A 276 -15.43 8.73 -8.46
CA PHE A 276 -15.95 9.80 -9.32
C PHE A 276 -14.97 10.98 -9.45
N SER A 277 -14.20 11.27 -8.40
CA SER A 277 -13.14 12.28 -8.47
C SER A 277 -12.03 11.82 -9.45
N LEU A 278 -11.58 10.57 -9.36
CA LEU A 278 -10.61 10.04 -10.31
C LEU A 278 -11.11 10.08 -11.77
N LEU A 279 -12.40 9.84 -12.01
CA LEU A 279 -13.01 9.93 -13.34
C LEU A 279 -13.00 11.35 -13.93
N VAL A 280 -12.77 12.40 -13.12
CA VAL A 280 -12.63 13.77 -13.65
C VAL A 280 -11.42 13.88 -14.58
N VAL A 281 -10.38 13.08 -14.35
CA VAL A 281 -9.08 13.16 -15.05
C VAL A 281 -8.73 11.90 -15.83
N LEU A 282 -9.45 10.81 -15.62
CA LEU A 282 -9.26 9.57 -16.39
C LEU A 282 -9.88 9.75 -17.79
N PRO A 283 -9.13 9.56 -18.89
CA PRO A 283 -9.72 9.58 -20.21
C PRO A 283 -10.57 8.32 -20.42
N GLY A 284 -11.75 8.49 -20.99
CA GLY A 284 -12.69 7.42 -21.25
C GLY A 284 -12.18 6.21 -22.05
N ASN A 285 -12.78 5.04 -21.82
CA ASN A 285 -12.38 3.78 -22.45
C ASN A 285 -12.52 3.81 -24.01
N PRO A 286 -11.46 3.45 -24.76
CA PRO A 286 -11.40 3.51 -26.23
C PRO A 286 -12.40 2.67 -27.01
N GLU A 287 -12.93 1.62 -26.42
CA GLU A 287 -13.76 0.64 -27.11
C GLU A 287 -15.21 0.70 -26.61
N ARG A 288 -15.39 0.90 -25.30
CA ARG A 288 -16.70 0.92 -24.64
C ARG A 288 -17.31 2.31 -24.54
N GLY A 289 -16.52 3.34 -24.88
CA GLY A 289 -16.90 4.74 -24.78
C GLY A 289 -16.67 5.30 -23.39
N ALA A 290 -16.56 6.62 -23.33
CA ALA A 290 -16.07 7.30 -22.15
C ALA A 290 -16.96 7.11 -20.91
N VAL A 291 -18.27 7.06 -21.12
CA VAL A 291 -19.26 6.92 -20.03
C VAL A 291 -19.47 5.49 -19.55
N TYR A 292 -18.66 4.55 -20.01
CA TYR A 292 -18.80 3.15 -19.67
C TYR A 292 -18.75 2.92 -18.15
N ILE A 293 -17.81 3.57 -17.45
CA ILE A 293 -17.64 3.39 -16.01
C ILE A 293 -18.84 3.99 -15.24
N PRO A 294 -19.23 5.27 -15.44
CA PRO A 294 -20.46 5.81 -14.84
C PRO A 294 -21.70 4.97 -15.14
N LYS A 295 -21.89 4.51 -16.39
CA LYS A 295 -23.02 3.64 -16.76
C LYS A 295 -22.99 2.29 -16.06
N SER A 296 -21.82 1.68 -15.94
CA SER A 296 -21.65 0.41 -15.24
C SER A 296 -22.02 0.55 -13.77
N ILE A 297 -21.58 1.64 -13.15
CA ILE A 297 -21.93 2.01 -11.78
C ILE A 297 -23.45 2.24 -11.64
N ILE A 298 -24.07 3.01 -12.53
CA ILE A 298 -25.52 3.26 -12.52
C ILE A 298 -26.33 1.97 -12.69
N SER A 299 -25.98 1.14 -13.69
CA SER A 299 -26.69 -0.11 -14.01
C SER A 299 -26.69 -1.10 -12.84
N PHE A 300 -25.68 -1.04 -11.97
CA PHE A 300 -25.62 -1.86 -10.78
C PHE A 300 -26.69 -1.49 -9.75
N TYR A 301 -27.15 -0.24 -9.72
CA TYR A 301 -28.01 0.25 -8.66
C TYR A 301 -29.51 0.09 -8.90
N ASP A 302 -29.92 -0.08 -10.16
CA ASP A 302 -31.34 -0.23 -10.48
C ASP A 302 -31.91 -1.59 -10.02
N ASP A 303 -31.04 -2.58 -9.79
CA ASP A 303 -31.43 -3.98 -9.59
C ASP A 303 -31.13 -4.57 -8.19
N LYS A 304 -30.66 -3.78 -7.20
CA LYS A 304 -30.20 -4.34 -5.90
C LYS A 304 -30.96 -3.83 -4.65
N PRO A 305 -31.46 -4.74 -3.78
CA PRO A 305 -32.32 -4.40 -2.64
C PRO A 305 -31.59 -3.77 -1.43
N TRP A 306 -30.26 -3.86 -1.35
CA TRP A 306 -29.47 -3.34 -0.21
C TRP A 306 -29.10 -1.85 -0.36
N ILE A 307 -29.34 -1.26 -1.53
CA ILE A 307 -29.06 0.16 -1.75
C ILE A 307 -30.17 0.97 -1.10
N THR A 308 -29.82 1.63 0.00
CA THR A 308 -30.77 2.52 0.66
C THR A 308 -31.08 3.73 -0.23
N PRO A 309 -32.28 4.34 -0.12
CA PRO A 309 -32.59 5.59 -0.82
C PRO A 309 -31.56 6.70 -0.58
N ARG A 310 -30.99 6.76 0.64
CA ARG A 310 -29.94 7.71 1.00
C ARG A 310 -28.65 7.49 0.21
N MET A 311 -28.24 6.23 0.02
CA MET A 311 -27.09 5.88 -0.82
C MET A 311 -27.33 6.27 -2.27
N ARG A 312 -28.49 5.88 -2.81
CA ARG A 312 -28.90 6.21 -4.18
C ARG A 312 -28.83 7.72 -4.43
N THR A 313 -29.39 8.53 -3.52
CA THR A 313 -29.31 10.00 -3.63
C THR A 313 -27.87 10.50 -3.63
N ARG A 314 -27.01 10.03 -2.71
CA ARG A 314 -25.60 10.46 -2.66
C ARG A 314 -24.83 10.09 -3.93
N PHE A 315 -25.05 8.90 -4.49
CA PHE A 315 -24.41 8.48 -5.73
C PHE A 315 -24.88 9.30 -6.92
N LEU A 316 -26.20 9.51 -7.06
CA LEU A 316 -26.75 10.36 -8.11
C LEU A 316 -26.24 11.80 -8.01
N CYS A 317 -26.16 12.37 -6.79
CA CYS A 317 -25.54 13.68 -6.57
C CYS A 317 -24.05 13.69 -6.95
N SER A 318 -23.31 12.61 -6.70
CA SER A 318 -21.90 12.50 -7.11
C SER A 318 -21.76 12.44 -8.64
N ILE A 319 -22.65 11.72 -9.34
CA ILE A 319 -22.68 11.67 -10.82
C ILE A 319 -23.05 13.03 -11.41
N VAL A 320 -24.03 13.73 -10.83
CA VAL A 320 -24.38 15.10 -11.22
C VAL A 320 -23.18 16.03 -11.02
N SER A 321 -22.49 15.91 -9.89
CA SER A 321 -21.32 16.73 -9.57
C SER A 321 -20.16 16.46 -10.53
N LEU A 322 -19.91 15.19 -10.86
CA LEU A 322 -18.97 14.79 -11.91
C LEU A 322 -19.36 15.44 -13.25
N SER A 323 -20.59 15.22 -13.72
CA SER A 323 -21.08 15.76 -14.99
C SER A 323 -20.96 17.29 -15.07
N ALA A 324 -21.33 17.98 -13.99
CA ALA A 324 -21.19 19.44 -13.89
C ALA A 324 -19.72 19.87 -13.92
N THR A 325 -18.83 19.14 -13.23
CA THR A 325 -17.39 19.40 -13.23
C THR A 325 -16.78 19.22 -14.61
N LEU A 326 -17.13 18.13 -15.30
CA LEU A 326 -16.65 17.88 -16.66
C LEU A 326 -17.20 18.88 -17.69
N SER A 327 -18.28 19.60 -17.34
CA SER A 327 -18.85 20.68 -18.17
C SER A 327 -18.19 22.04 -17.98
N GLN A 328 -17.27 22.16 -17.03
CA GLN A 328 -16.55 23.41 -16.79
C GLN A 328 -15.53 23.66 -17.89
N GLU A 329 -15.33 24.93 -18.25
CA GLU A 329 -14.27 25.31 -19.19
C GLU A 329 -12.90 24.87 -18.65
N LYS A 330 -12.65 25.05 -17.36
CA LYS A 330 -11.42 24.63 -16.68
C LYS A 330 -11.76 23.66 -15.57
N LEU A 331 -11.14 22.47 -15.60
CA LEU A 331 -11.33 21.46 -14.56
C LEU A 331 -10.65 21.90 -13.25
N PRO A 332 -11.18 21.44 -12.09
CA PRO A 332 -10.63 21.79 -10.78
C PRO A 332 -9.21 21.25 -10.53
N TYR A 333 -8.83 20.17 -11.21
CA TYR A 333 -7.50 19.58 -11.16
C TYR A 333 -7.17 18.88 -12.48
N HIS A 334 -5.87 18.73 -12.75
CA HIS A 334 -5.34 18.14 -13.97
C HIS A 334 -4.22 17.17 -13.62
N VAL A 335 -4.07 16.14 -14.47
CA VAL A 335 -2.89 15.29 -14.49
C VAL A 335 -2.06 15.72 -15.70
N ASN A 336 -0.73 15.75 -15.56
CA ASN A 336 0.22 16.28 -16.55
C ASN A 336 0.07 15.63 -17.95
N ASN A 337 -0.86 16.13 -18.77
CA ASN A 337 -0.95 16.05 -20.24
C ASN A 337 -2.28 16.74 -20.67
N GLU A 338 -2.29 18.07 -20.76
CA GLU A 338 -3.49 18.90 -20.59
C GLU A 338 -4.52 18.87 -21.74
N GLU A 339 -4.10 18.72 -23.00
CA GLU A 339 -4.99 19.00 -24.14
C GLU A 339 -5.84 17.80 -24.57
N ALA A 340 -5.24 16.61 -24.71
CA ALA A 340 -5.97 15.41 -25.13
C ALA A 340 -6.93 14.89 -24.04
N ALA A 341 -6.58 15.07 -22.76
CA ALA A 341 -7.44 14.69 -21.64
C ALA A 341 -8.72 15.54 -21.64
N ARG A 342 -8.61 16.86 -21.83
CA ARG A 342 -9.74 17.80 -21.83
C ARG A 342 -10.77 17.49 -22.92
N GLY A 343 -10.32 17.10 -24.11
CA GLY A 343 -11.20 16.70 -25.20
C GLY A 343 -12.01 15.44 -24.89
N ASN A 344 -11.36 14.40 -24.36
CA ASN A 344 -12.03 13.14 -23.98
C ASN A 344 -13.03 13.33 -22.83
N ILE A 345 -12.68 14.17 -21.86
CA ILE A 345 -13.51 14.47 -20.70
C ILE A 345 -14.81 15.18 -21.10
N ALA A 346 -14.74 16.13 -22.03
CA ALA A 346 -15.92 16.85 -22.50
C ALA A 346 -16.90 15.91 -23.25
N LEU A 347 -16.38 14.95 -24.01
CA LEU A 347 -17.20 13.90 -24.65
C LEU A 347 -17.89 12.99 -23.63
N GLU A 348 -17.23 12.72 -22.51
CA GLU A 348 -17.75 11.89 -21.43
C GLU A 348 -18.94 12.54 -20.74
N ALA A 349 -18.80 13.81 -20.37
CA ALA A 349 -19.87 14.60 -19.78
C ALA A 349 -21.14 14.58 -20.65
N CYS A 350 -20.98 14.79 -21.96
CA CYS A 350 -22.08 14.87 -22.91
C CYS A 350 -22.85 13.56 -22.96
N ASN A 351 -22.13 12.45 -23.14
CA ASN A 351 -22.75 11.13 -23.18
C ASN A 351 -23.43 10.75 -21.85
N CYS A 352 -22.91 11.20 -20.70
CA CYS A 352 -23.47 10.90 -19.38
C CYS A 352 -24.82 11.57 -19.22
N ILE A 353 -24.88 12.87 -19.53
CA ILE A 353 -26.10 13.67 -19.49
C ILE A 353 -27.18 13.04 -20.39
N LEU A 354 -26.82 12.72 -21.64
CA LEU A 354 -27.75 12.10 -22.60
C LEU A 354 -28.29 10.75 -22.10
N SER A 355 -27.47 9.95 -21.42
CA SER A 355 -27.88 8.63 -20.97
C SER A 355 -28.64 8.60 -19.65
N SER A 356 -28.40 9.56 -18.76
CA SER A 356 -28.94 9.56 -17.40
C SER A 356 -30.14 10.49 -17.21
N PHE A 357 -30.33 11.45 -18.10
CA PHE A 357 -31.42 12.42 -18.01
C PHE A 357 -32.35 12.31 -19.21
N LYS A 358 -33.64 12.60 -18.99
CA LYS A 358 -34.57 12.79 -20.11
C LYS A 358 -34.11 14.01 -20.90
N ALA A 359 -34.14 13.90 -22.23
CA ALA A 359 -33.83 15.00 -23.12
C ALA A 359 -34.73 16.20 -22.78
N SER A 360 -34.09 17.32 -22.46
CA SER A 360 -34.68 18.64 -22.26
C SER A 360 -33.87 19.66 -23.05
N GLU A 361 -34.43 20.83 -23.30
CA GLU A 361 -33.74 21.90 -24.03
C GLU A 361 -32.43 22.31 -23.31
N GLU A 362 -32.43 22.36 -21.97
CA GLU A 362 -31.21 22.70 -21.21
C GLU A 362 -30.15 21.60 -21.25
N THR A 363 -30.55 20.33 -21.19
CA THR A 363 -29.61 19.20 -21.27
C THR A 363 -28.99 19.07 -22.66
N LEU A 364 -29.76 19.29 -23.72
CA LEU A 364 -29.24 19.33 -25.10
C LEU A 364 -28.30 20.51 -25.32
N LEU A 365 -28.59 21.70 -24.75
CA LEU A 365 -27.71 22.87 -24.83
C LEU A 365 -26.36 22.61 -24.12
N LEU A 366 -26.39 21.97 -22.96
CA LEU A 366 -25.18 21.59 -22.21
C LEU A 366 -24.34 20.57 -23.00
N CYS A 367 -25.00 19.55 -23.57
CA CYS A 367 -24.35 18.53 -24.41
C CYS A 367 -23.70 19.12 -25.67
N SER A 368 -24.35 20.09 -26.32
CA SER A 368 -23.81 20.77 -27.49
C SER A 368 -22.52 21.54 -27.15
N LYS A 369 -22.52 22.28 -26.03
CA LYS A 369 -21.31 22.99 -25.54
C LYS A 369 -20.16 22.04 -25.25
N LEU A 370 -20.46 20.89 -24.64
CA LEU A 370 -19.49 19.85 -24.34
C LEU A 370 -18.86 19.25 -25.61
N ILE A 371 -19.66 19.04 -26.66
CA ILE A 371 -19.16 18.57 -27.95
C ILE A 371 -18.24 19.62 -28.60
N GLU A 372 -18.56 20.91 -28.52
CA GLU A 372 -17.69 21.99 -29.04
C GLU A 372 -16.35 22.07 -28.31
N ILE A 373 -16.35 21.93 -26.97
CA ILE A 373 -15.10 21.85 -26.19
C ILE A 373 -14.27 20.67 -26.67
N ALA A 374 -14.88 19.50 -26.88
CA ALA A 374 -14.18 18.33 -27.39
C ALA A 374 -13.59 18.53 -28.79
N LYS A 375 -14.33 19.17 -29.72
CA LYS A 375 -13.83 19.51 -31.06
C LYS A 375 -12.60 20.41 -31.01
N SER A 376 -12.55 21.34 -30.05
CA SER A 376 -11.43 22.27 -29.92
C SER A 376 -10.14 21.61 -29.42
N CYS A 377 -10.26 20.47 -28.75
CA CYS A 377 -9.15 19.77 -28.08
C CYS A 377 -8.71 18.48 -28.80
N SER A 378 -9.51 17.97 -29.75
CA SER A 378 -9.30 16.67 -30.40
C SER A 378 -9.29 16.81 -31.93
N ASN A 379 -8.59 15.90 -32.62
CA ASN A 379 -8.59 15.83 -34.08
C ASN A 379 -10.03 15.56 -34.59
N PRO A 380 -10.54 16.20 -35.66
CA PRO A 380 -11.86 15.89 -36.23
C PRO A 380 -12.04 14.43 -36.72
N SER A 381 -10.94 13.69 -36.91
CA SER A 381 -10.98 12.23 -37.15
C SER A 381 -11.01 11.39 -35.87
N ASP A 382 -11.05 12.01 -34.69
CA ASP A 382 -11.12 11.35 -33.40
C ASP A 382 -12.40 10.51 -33.29
N LYS A 383 -12.21 9.22 -32.99
CA LYS A 383 -13.29 8.23 -32.95
C LYS A 383 -14.33 8.50 -31.86
N TYR A 384 -13.92 9.09 -30.74
CA TYR A 384 -14.79 9.39 -29.61
C TYR A 384 -15.66 10.60 -29.89
N LEU A 385 -15.09 11.61 -30.53
CA LEU A 385 -15.82 12.79 -30.97
C LEU A 385 -16.95 12.38 -31.91
N ARG A 386 -16.64 11.54 -32.90
CA ARG A 386 -17.65 11.00 -33.85
C ARG A 386 -18.71 10.16 -33.16
N SER A 387 -18.31 9.27 -32.24
CA SER A 387 -19.26 8.43 -31.50
C SER A 387 -20.23 9.26 -30.66
N THR A 388 -19.73 10.28 -29.96
CA THR A 388 -20.55 11.15 -29.09
C THR A 388 -21.52 12.00 -29.91
N ILE A 389 -21.08 12.55 -31.05
CA ILE A 389 -21.95 13.28 -31.97
C ILE A 389 -23.10 12.38 -32.45
N ASN A 390 -22.81 11.13 -32.85
CA ASN A 390 -23.83 10.19 -33.28
C ASN A 390 -24.85 9.85 -32.18
N VAL A 391 -24.42 9.79 -30.90
CA VAL A 391 -25.32 9.57 -29.76
C VAL A 391 -26.18 10.81 -29.53
N PHE A 392 -25.58 12.00 -29.55
CA PHE A 392 -26.29 13.27 -29.42
C PHE A 392 -27.35 13.44 -30.50
N ASP A 393 -27.02 13.20 -31.76
CA ASP A 393 -27.95 13.34 -32.89
C ASP A 393 -29.16 12.39 -32.77
N LYS A 394 -28.94 11.17 -32.27
CA LYS A 394 -30.04 10.22 -31.98
C LYS A 394 -30.99 10.77 -30.91
N TYR A 395 -30.45 11.34 -29.84
CA TYR A 395 -31.26 11.91 -28.75
C TYR A 395 -31.96 13.20 -29.13
N SER A 396 -31.33 14.06 -29.95
CA SER A 396 -31.98 15.28 -30.45
C SER A 396 -33.07 14.99 -31.48
N SER A 397 -32.96 13.89 -32.24
CA SER A 397 -33.98 13.48 -33.23
C SER A 397 -35.21 12.78 -32.63
N ALA A 398 -35.12 12.37 -31.36
CA ALA A 398 -36.21 11.70 -30.64
C ALA A 398 -37.10 12.67 -29.84
N HIS A 399 -36.78 13.97 -29.87
CA HIS A 399 -37.51 15.06 -29.24
C HIS A 399 -38.13 15.97 -30.32
#